data_AF-A0A8S3IG12-F1
#
_entry.id   AF-A0A8S3IG12-F1
#
_cell.length_a   1.000
_cell.length_b   1.000
_cell.length_c   1.000
_cell.angle_alpha   90.00
_cell.angle_beta   90.00
_cell.angle_gamma   90.00
#
_symmetry.space_group_name_H-M   'P 1'
#
loop_
_entity.id
_entity.type
_entity.pdbx_description
1 polymer ?
#
loop_
_entity_poly.entity_id
_entity_poly.type
_entity_poly.pdbx_seq_one_letter_code
_entity_poly.pdbx_strand_id
1 'polypeptide(L)'
;GSTEKDEEYQKKADDNIVELLSHWHSNMTINLLEDQSSWMKGSIPPPLDKHVDFDAYTGKYYPVLYLNDYWNLLSDYYPINDTIDKLNLTITVAPIQLWKWQMYVSQNLRQSWYGNLLGDEPNDEDQDTMKRTLIETNPYLLAMTITVSLVHTVFEILAFKNDIQFWRTRKSLEGLSVRSVFLGIFQSFIVLLYVFDNETNTMVRISVFVGIIIELWKVP
;
A
#
# COMPACT_ATOMS: atom_id res chain seq x y z
N GLY A 1 20.19 -23.60 26.57
CA GLY A 1 18.88 -23.21 27.11
C GLY A 1 18.14 -22.48 26.01
N SER A 2 16.87 -22.83 25.82
CA SER A 2 15.93 -22.35 24.79
C SER A 2 15.79 -23.19 23.52
N THR A 3 15.59 -24.51 23.67
CA THR A 3 15.02 -25.38 22.61
C THR A 3 13.67 -26.00 23.01
N GLU A 4 13.19 -25.78 24.23
CA GLU A 4 11.89 -26.32 24.70
C GLU A 4 10.69 -25.45 24.33
N LYS A 5 10.90 -24.20 23.90
CA LYS A 5 9.82 -23.29 23.50
C LYS A 5 9.33 -23.49 22.06
N ASP A 6 9.90 -24.39 21.27
CA ASP A 6 9.49 -24.55 19.86
C ASP A 6 8.48 -25.69 19.63
N GLU A 7 8.44 -26.73 20.47
CA GLU A 7 7.56 -27.89 20.28
C GLU A 7 6.09 -27.62 20.63
N GLU A 8 5.82 -26.75 21.61
CA GLU A 8 4.45 -26.38 21.99
C GLU A 8 3.80 -25.49 20.93
N TYR A 9 4.57 -24.57 20.34
CA TYR A 9 4.09 -23.71 19.26
C TYR A 9 3.87 -24.49 17.96
N GLN A 10 4.70 -25.51 17.67
CA GLN A 10 4.47 -26.40 16.54
C GLN A 10 3.23 -27.28 16.70
N LYS A 11 2.95 -27.79 17.91
CA LYS A 11 1.70 -28.54 18.18
C LYS A 11 0.45 -27.67 18.13
N LYS A 12 0.53 -26.41 18.58
CA LYS A 12 -0.59 -25.45 18.48
C LYS A 12 -0.87 -25.01 17.04
N ALA A 13 0.16 -24.96 16.19
CA ALA A 13 0.02 -24.72 14.76
C ALA A 13 -0.66 -25.89 14.03
N ASP A 14 -0.35 -27.15 14.40
CA ASP A 14 -1.00 -28.35 13.85
C ASP A 14 -2.48 -28.47 14.26
N ASP A 15 -2.85 -28.00 15.46
CA ASP A 15 -4.24 -28.04 15.97
C ASP A 15 -5.11 -26.84 15.54
N ASN A 16 -4.57 -25.89 14.75
CA ASN A 16 -5.30 -24.73 14.23
C ASN A 16 -5.98 -23.88 15.34
N ILE A 17 -5.42 -23.90 16.55
CA ILE A 17 -5.93 -23.12 17.68
C ILE A 17 -5.38 -21.70 17.52
N VAL A 18 -6.17 -20.83 16.89
CA VAL A 18 -5.87 -19.40 16.83
C VAL A 18 -6.07 -18.81 18.22
N GLU A 19 -4.98 -18.69 18.99
CA GLU A 19 -4.98 -17.91 20.23
C GLU A 19 -5.11 -16.43 19.84
N LEU A 20 -6.32 -15.89 19.98
CA LEU A 20 -6.59 -14.47 19.76
C LEU A 20 -5.88 -13.64 20.84
N LEU A 21 -4.66 -13.21 20.54
CA LEU A 21 -3.87 -12.34 21.41
C LEU A 21 -4.20 -10.88 21.13
N SER A 22 -4.86 -10.24 22.09
CA SER A 22 -5.14 -8.80 22.04
C SER A 22 -3.87 -8.01 22.31
N HIS A 23 -3.66 -6.94 21.55
CA HIS A 23 -2.49 -6.08 21.66
C HIS A 23 -2.88 -4.69 22.19
N TRP A 24 -1.97 -4.04 22.93
CA TRP A 24 -2.18 -2.71 23.51
C TRP A 24 -1.13 -1.71 23.05
N HIS A 25 -1.56 -0.46 22.83
CA HIS A 25 -0.68 0.68 22.57
C HIS A 25 -0.94 1.76 23.62
N SER A 26 0.10 2.19 24.33
CA SER A 26 -0.05 3.12 25.45
C SER A 26 -0.30 4.58 25.06
N ASN A 27 -0.14 4.95 23.78
CA ASN A 27 -0.37 6.32 23.30
C ASN A 27 -1.62 6.39 22.41
N MET A 28 -2.51 7.31 22.71
CA MET A 28 -3.65 7.65 21.87
C MET A 28 -3.61 9.15 21.56
N THR A 29 -3.48 9.49 20.27
CA THR A 29 -3.53 10.87 19.83
C THR A 29 -4.91 11.21 19.30
N ILE A 30 -5.54 12.24 19.86
CA ILE A 30 -6.82 12.77 19.40
C ILE A 30 -6.53 14.07 18.67
N ASN A 31 -6.76 14.06 17.37
CA ASN A 31 -6.55 15.21 16.52
C ASN A 31 -7.86 15.99 16.32
N LEU A 32 -7.87 17.27 16.69
CA LEU A 32 -8.94 18.19 16.33
C LEU A 32 -8.65 18.77 14.95
N LEU A 33 -9.55 18.58 14.00
CA LEU A 33 -9.37 19.14 12.67
C LEU A 33 -9.47 20.67 12.73
N GLU A 34 -8.37 21.34 12.37
CA GLU A 34 -8.35 22.78 12.15
C GLU A 34 -8.64 23.03 10.67
N ASP A 35 -9.89 23.36 10.36
CA ASP A 35 -10.34 23.69 9.01
C ASP A 35 -11.02 25.06 8.98
N GLN A 36 -10.69 25.83 7.94
CA GLN A 36 -11.29 27.13 7.64
C GLN A 36 -12.22 27.06 6.41
N SER A 37 -12.37 25.88 5.82
CA SER A 37 -13.18 25.65 4.63
C SER A 37 -14.67 25.55 4.99
N SER A 38 -15.53 26.17 4.18
CA SER A 38 -16.99 26.05 4.36
C SER A 38 -17.51 24.81 3.64
N TRP A 39 -17.63 23.69 4.35
CA TRP A 39 -18.20 22.48 3.76
C TRP A 39 -19.73 22.52 3.72
N MET A 40 -20.29 22.04 2.62
CA MET A 40 -21.71 21.82 2.43
C MET A 40 -21.98 20.33 2.29
N LYS A 41 -23.17 19.89 2.70
CA LYS A 41 -23.58 18.49 2.56
C LYS A 41 -23.55 18.07 1.09
N GLY A 42 -22.74 17.06 0.76
CA GLY A 42 -22.55 16.55 -0.61
C GLY A 42 -21.44 17.21 -1.43
N SER A 43 -20.79 18.27 -0.93
CA SER A 43 -19.61 18.85 -1.58
C SER A 43 -18.29 18.22 -1.13
N ILE A 44 -18.34 17.36 -0.11
CA ILE A 44 -17.16 16.70 0.45
C ILE A 44 -16.80 15.49 -0.42
N PRO A 45 -15.56 15.41 -0.93
CA PRO A 45 -15.13 14.23 -1.68
C PRO A 45 -15.02 13.00 -0.76
N PRO A 46 -15.50 11.82 -1.18
CA PRO A 46 -15.19 10.57 -0.51
C PRO A 46 -13.66 10.38 -0.47
N PRO A 47 -13.04 9.95 0.66
CA PRO A 47 -13.59 9.37 1.90
C PRO A 47 -13.99 10.33 3.02
N LEU A 48 -13.70 11.61 2.87
CA LEU A 48 -13.77 12.54 3.99
C LEU A 48 -15.21 12.70 4.48
N ASP A 49 -16.17 12.45 3.59
CA ASP A 49 -17.61 12.44 3.86
C ASP A 49 -18.01 11.55 5.03
N LYS A 50 -17.35 10.39 5.22
CA LYS A 50 -17.65 9.45 6.31
C LYS A 50 -17.28 9.96 7.71
N HIS A 51 -16.41 10.95 7.78
CA HIS A 51 -15.88 11.48 9.03
C HIS A 51 -16.49 12.85 9.39
N VAL A 52 -17.40 13.36 8.55
CA VAL A 52 -18.01 14.68 8.73
C VAL A 52 -19.52 14.53 8.86
N ASP A 53 -20.01 14.75 10.07
CA ASP A 53 -21.43 14.80 10.34
C ASP A 53 -21.98 16.22 10.22
N PHE A 54 -23.12 16.34 9.54
CA PHE A 54 -23.85 17.59 9.38
C PHE A 54 -25.09 17.59 10.26
N ASP A 55 -25.34 18.69 10.94
CA ASP A 55 -26.60 18.92 11.63
C ASP A 55 -27.74 19.08 10.62
N ALA A 56 -28.83 18.33 10.84
CA ALA A 56 -29.98 18.29 9.96
C ALA A 56 -30.77 19.61 9.93
N TYR A 57 -30.70 20.42 10.99
CA TYR A 57 -31.49 21.64 11.12
C TYR A 57 -30.74 22.90 10.68
N THR A 58 -29.49 23.06 11.11
CA THR A 58 -28.69 24.26 10.80
C THR A 58 -27.87 24.15 9.53
N GLY A 59 -27.69 22.93 8.98
CA GLY A 59 -26.84 22.68 7.81
C GLY A 59 -25.35 22.91 8.08
N LYS A 60 -24.95 23.11 9.34
CA LYS A 60 -23.55 23.26 9.78
C LYS A 60 -22.95 21.88 10.07
N TYR A 61 -21.63 21.76 9.93
CA TYR A 61 -20.91 20.54 10.28
C TYR A 61 -20.38 20.61 11.72
N TYR A 62 -20.28 19.43 12.35
CA TYR A 62 -19.64 19.29 13.65
C TYR A 62 -18.11 19.29 13.52
N PRO A 63 -17.37 19.77 14.54
CA PRO A 63 -15.91 19.69 14.53
C PRO A 63 -15.46 18.23 14.42
N VAL A 64 -14.61 17.95 13.43
CA VAL A 64 -14.13 16.58 13.19
C VAL A 64 -13.06 16.25 14.24
N LEU A 65 -13.34 15.22 15.03
CA LEU A 65 -12.37 14.60 15.92
C LEU A 65 -11.83 13.34 15.24
N TYR A 66 -10.54 13.35 14.95
CA TYR A 66 -9.85 12.21 14.33
C TYR A 66 -9.01 11.50 15.38
N LEU A 67 -9.39 10.26 15.70
CA LEU A 67 -8.54 9.37 16.48
C LEU A 67 -7.37 8.95 15.60
N ASN A 68 -6.18 9.41 15.94
CA ASN A 68 -4.99 9.25 15.13
C ASN A 68 -4.16 8.08 15.64
N ASP A 69 -4.26 6.98 14.91
CA ASP A 69 -3.45 5.77 15.02
C ASP A 69 -2.44 5.65 13.87
N TYR A 70 -2.40 6.61 12.94
CA TYR A 70 -1.67 6.49 11.69
C TYR A 70 -0.15 6.26 11.88
N TRP A 71 0.46 6.90 12.87
CA TRP A 71 1.90 6.76 13.17
C TRP A 71 2.20 5.77 14.29
N ASN A 72 1.22 4.99 14.75
CA ASN A 72 1.49 3.89 15.66
C ASN A 72 2.04 2.74 14.83
N LEU A 73 3.28 2.32 15.12
CA LEU A 73 3.88 1.17 14.45
C LEU A 73 3.39 -0.12 15.12
N LEU A 74 3.26 -1.20 14.35
CA LEU A 74 2.92 -2.52 14.88
C LEU A 74 3.92 -2.98 15.95
N SER A 75 5.19 -2.57 15.84
CA SER A 75 6.24 -2.85 16.84
C SER A 75 5.99 -2.21 18.21
N ASP A 76 5.20 -1.13 18.27
CA ASP A 76 4.93 -0.40 19.51
C ASP A 76 3.79 -1.04 20.32
N TYR A 77 3.10 -2.01 19.72
CA TYR A 77 2.04 -2.78 20.38
C TYR A 77 2.64 -3.95 21.16
N TYR A 78 2.15 -4.17 22.38
CA TYR A 78 2.54 -5.32 23.20
C TYR A 78 1.33 -6.20 23.55
N PRO A 79 1.50 -7.52 23.69
CA PRO A 79 0.41 -8.44 23.96
C PRO A 79 -0.14 -8.24 25.38
N ILE A 80 -1.47 -8.29 25.50
CA ILE A 80 -2.17 -8.28 26.77
C ILE A 80 -2.26 -9.72 27.27
N ASN A 81 -1.64 -9.98 28.42
CA ASN A 81 -1.67 -11.28 29.10
C ASN A 81 -2.35 -11.15 30.47
N ASP A 82 -2.76 -12.28 31.04
CA ASP A 82 -3.39 -12.37 32.38
C ASP A 82 -2.53 -11.85 33.54
N THR A 83 -1.24 -11.59 33.30
CA THR A 83 -0.30 -11.05 34.29
C THR A 83 -0.29 -9.52 34.37
N ILE A 84 -0.98 -8.82 33.47
CA ILE A 84 -0.97 -7.36 33.37
C ILE A 84 -2.28 -6.78 33.95
N ASP A 85 -2.24 -6.36 35.21
CA ASP A 85 -3.42 -5.79 35.90
C ASP A 85 -3.72 -4.32 35.54
N LYS A 86 -2.73 -3.59 35.02
CA LYS A 86 -2.84 -2.15 34.76
C LYS A 86 -2.22 -1.79 33.42
N LEU A 87 -3.00 -1.07 32.60
CA LEU A 87 -2.57 -0.55 31.31
C LEU A 87 -2.40 0.97 31.42
N ASN A 88 -1.24 1.47 31.01
CA ASN A 88 -0.99 2.90 30.95
C ASN A 88 -1.55 3.44 29.62
N LEU A 89 -2.29 4.55 29.70
CA LEU A 89 -2.83 5.28 28.56
C LEU A 89 -2.43 6.76 28.66
N THR A 90 -1.69 7.24 27.67
CA THR A 90 -1.33 8.64 27.50
C THR A 90 -2.16 9.22 26.36
N ILE A 91 -2.98 10.21 26.66
CA ILE A 91 -3.84 10.88 25.69
C ILE A 91 -3.18 12.19 25.28
N THR A 92 -2.86 12.33 23.99
CA THR A 92 -2.32 13.57 23.42
C THR A 92 -3.39 14.25 22.59
N VAL A 93 -3.73 15.50 22.89
CA VAL A 93 -4.70 16.27 22.11
C VAL A 93 -3.96 17.35 21.32
N ALA A 94 -4.05 17.32 20.00
CA ALA A 94 -3.37 18.25 19.12
C ALA A 94 -4.25 18.67 17.93
N PRO A 95 -4.07 19.87 17.35
CA PRO A 95 -4.74 20.22 16.11
C PRO A 95 -4.05 19.55 14.90
N ILE A 96 -4.83 19.12 13.90
CA ILE A 96 -4.34 18.62 12.61
C ILE A 96 -4.79 19.52 11.46
N GLN A 97 -3.86 19.74 10.52
CA GLN A 97 -4.13 20.48 9.30
C GLN A 97 -4.89 19.62 8.29
N LEU A 98 -5.78 20.23 7.50
CA LEU A 98 -6.66 19.54 6.56
C LEU A 98 -5.91 18.58 5.60
N TRP A 99 -4.83 19.03 4.98
CA TRP A 99 -4.09 18.21 4.02
C TRP A 99 -3.45 16.96 4.65
N LYS A 100 -2.99 17.05 5.92
CA LYS A 100 -2.43 15.90 6.65
C LYS A 100 -3.52 14.88 6.92
N TRP A 101 -4.67 15.36 7.40
CA TRP A 101 -5.82 14.51 7.64
C TRP A 101 -6.31 13.83 6.36
N GLN A 102 -6.40 14.56 5.25
CA GLN A 102 -6.74 14.01 3.94
C GLN A 102 -5.76 12.91 3.50
N MET A 103 -4.46 13.13 3.69
CA MET A 103 -3.44 12.14 3.39
C MET A 103 -3.60 10.87 4.23
N TYR A 104 -3.91 10.98 5.53
CA TYR A 104 -4.10 9.84 6.41
C TYR A 104 -5.37 9.04 6.06
N VAL A 105 -6.50 9.72 5.91
CA VAL A 105 -7.78 9.05 5.56
C VAL A 105 -7.71 8.41 4.17
N SER A 106 -7.06 9.06 3.20
CA SER A 106 -6.91 8.51 1.85
C SER A 106 -6.09 7.22 1.79
N GLN A 107 -5.15 7.03 2.73
CA GLN A 107 -4.35 5.81 2.81
C GLN A 107 -5.15 4.63 3.33
N ASN A 108 -5.95 4.84 4.37
CA ASN A 108 -6.85 3.83 4.92
C ASN A 108 -7.87 3.36 3.85
N LEU A 109 -8.33 4.28 2.99
CA LEU A 109 -9.17 3.89 1.85
C LEU A 109 -8.44 3.06 0.80
N ARG A 110 -7.19 3.39 0.48
CA ARG A 110 -6.43 2.62 -0.52
C ARG A 110 -6.38 1.15 -0.09
N GLN A 111 -6.09 0.87 1.18
CA GLN A 111 -6.13 -0.49 1.72
C GLN A 111 -7.50 -1.16 1.51
N SER A 112 -8.59 -0.48 1.85
CA SER A 112 -9.95 -1.01 1.65
C SER A 112 -10.29 -1.25 0.16
N TRP A 113 -9.87 -0.37 -0.75
CA TRP A 113 -10.18 -0.51 -2.17
C TRP A 113 -9.31 -1.58 -2.85
N TYR A 114 -8.00 -1.60 -2.57
CA TYR A 114 -7.10 -2.63 -3.11
C TYR A 114 -7.46 -4.01 -2.58
N GLY A 115 -7.78 -4.14 -1.28
CA GLY A 115 -8.18 -5.42 -0.71
C GLY A 115 -9.52 -5.94 -1.26
N ASN A 116 -10.50 -5.05 -1.47
CA ASN A 116 -11.79 -5.45 -2.07
C ASN A 116 -11.72 -5.75 -3.58
N LEU A 117 -10.81 -5.12 -4.32
CA LEU A 117 -10.71 -5.30 -5.78
C LEU A 117 -9.85 -6.51 -6.17
N LEU A 118 -8.81 -6.80 -5.39
CA LEU A 118 -7.84 -7.85 -5.71
C LEU A 118 -8.03 -9.13 -4.88
N GLY A 119 -8.90 -9.11 -3.86
CA GLY A 119 -9.17 -10.27 -3.00
C GLY A 119 -8.02 -10.65 -2.07
N ASP A 120 -6.93 -9.88 -2.08
CA ASP A 120 -5.85 -9.94 -1.09
C ASP A 120 -6.31 -9.19 0.17
N GLU A 121 -6.04 -9.75 1.35
CA GLU A 121 -6.24 -9.01 2.59
C GLU A 121 -5.42 -7.71 2.57
N PRO A 122 -5.95 -6.60 3.14
CA PRO A 122 -5.17 -5.38 3.28
C PRO A 122 -3.91 -5.69 4.10
N ASN A 123 -2.74 -5.60 3.46
CA ASN A 123 -1.49 -5.95 4.11
C ASN A 123 -1.02 -4.80 5.02
N ASP A 124 -1.49 -4.80 6.27
CA ASP A 124 -1.10 -3.82 7.29
C ASP A 124 0.41 -3.85 7.56
N GLU A 125 1.06 -5.00 7.37
CA GLU A 125 2.51 -5.20 7.53
C GLU A 125 3.33 -4.42 6.49
N ASP A 126 2.87 -4.33 5.24
CA ASP A 126 3.54 -3.54 4.20
C ASP A 126 3.51 -2.05 4.53
N GLN A 127 2.37 -1.57 5.03
CA GLN A 127 2.21 -0.18 5.41
C GLN A 127 3.09 0.17 6.61
N ASP A 128 3.14 -0.72 7.60
CA ASP A 128 4.01 -0.56 8.78
C ASP A 128 5.48 -0.54 8.37
N THR A 129 5.90 -1.46 7.50
CA THR A 129 7.26 -1.52 6.96
C THR A 129 7.63 -0.23 6.23
N MET A 130 6.70 0.34 5.44
CA MET A 130 6.92 1.62 4.79
C MET A 130 7.05 2.76 5.81
N LYS A 131 6.16 2.84 6.82
CA LYS A 131 6.23 3.87 7.88
C LYS A 131 7.53 3.77 8.66
N ARG A 132 7.94 2.56 9.00
CA ARG A 132 9.20 2.24 9.67
C ARG A 132 10.39 2.67 8.83
N THR A 133 10.40 2.34 7.54
CA THR A 133 11.46 2.78 6.61
C THR A 133 11.57 4.30 6.57
N LEU A 134 10.44 5.03 6.57
CA LEU A 134 10.44 6.51 6.55
C LEU A 134 10.98 7.12 7.85
N ILE A 135 10.74 6.50 9.00
CA ILE A 135 11.16 7.01 10.32
C ILE A 135 12.61 6.61 10.63
N GLU A 136 12.98 5.37 10.37
CA GLU A 136 14.27 4.80 10.77
C GLU A 136 15.39 5.11 9.77
N THR A 137 15.07 5.35 8.50
CA THR A 137 16.09 5.59 7.46
C THR A 137 16.64 7.01 7.52
N ASN A 138 17.93 7.17 7.23
CA ASN A 138 18.53 8.49 7.07
C ASN A 138 17.82 9.29 5.95
N PRO A 139 17.34 10.52 6.22
CA PRO A 139 16.56 11.30 5.27
C PRO A 139 17.32 11.63 3.98
N TYR A 140 18.65 11.77 4.04
CA TYR A 140 19.47 12.03 2.85
C TYR A 140 19.56 10.81 1.94
N LEU A 141 19.71 9.61 2.52
CA LEU A 141 19.73 8.36 1.75
C LEU A 141 18.36 8.08 1.14
N LEU A 142 17.29 8.25 1.93
CA LEU A 142 15.92 8.09 1.47
C LEU A 142 15.60 9.02 0.28
N ALA A 143 15.96 10.30 0.38
CA ALA A 143 15.76 11.27 -0.68
C ALA A 143 16.52 10.91 -1.97
N MET A 144 17.76 10.41 -1.84
CA MET A 144 18.54 9.93 -2.99
C MET A 144 17.87 8.72 -3.65
N THR A 145 17.43 7.73 -2.87
CA THR A 145 16.73 6.54 -3.38
C THR A 145 15.47 6.94 -4.14
N ILE A 146 14.63 7.82 -3.57
CA ILE A 146 13.42 8.30 -4.24
C ILE A 146 13.77 9.01 -5.55
N THR A 147 14.81 9.85 -5.55
CA THR A 147 15.23 10.58 -6.75
C THR A 147 15.71 9.65 -7.86
N VAL A 148 16.56 8.66 -7.52
CA VAL A 148 17.06 7.67 -8.48
C VAL A 148 15.91 6.82 -9.02
N SER A 149 14.99 6.37 -8.16
CA SER A 149 13.81 5.60 -8.59
C SER A 149 12.92 6.41 -9.54
N LEU A 150 12.65 7.69 -9.24
CA LEU A 150 11.85 8.54 -10.13
C LEU A 150 12.50 8.73 -11.50
N VAL A 151 13.81 9.01 -11.52
CA VAL A 151 14.56 9.16 -12.78
C VAL A 151 14.56 7.85 -13.58
N HIS A 152 14.74 6.72 -12.89
CA HIS A 152 14.66 5.40 -13.51
C HIS A 152 13.29 5.15 -14.15
N THR A 153 12.20 5.38 -13.41
CA THR A 153 10.83 5.26 -13.92
C THR A 153 10.58 6.17 -15.14
N VAL A 154 11.09 7.41 -15.14
CA VAL A 154 10.98 8.32 -16.29
C VAL A 154 11.72 7.76 -17.51
N PHE A 155 12.93 7.24 -17.34
CA PHE A 155 13.67 6.65 -18.46
C PHE A 155 13.00 5.39 -19.01
N GLU A 156 12.43 4.55 -18.16
CA GLU A 156 11.67 3.38 -18.59
C GLU A 156 10.44 3.77 -19.41
N ILE A 157 9.67 4.77 -18.96
CA ILE A 157 8.50 5.26 -19.70
C ILE A 157 8.90 5.85 -21.06
N LEU A 158 10.01 6.59 -21.11
CA LEU A 158 10.52 7.16 -22.35
C LEU A 158 11.02 6.08 -23.32
N ALA A 159 11.74 5.08 -22.81
CA ALA A 159 12.19 3.94 -23.60
C ALA A 159 11.00 3.15 -24.15
N PHE A 160 10.00 2.86 -23.31
CA PHE A 160 8.77 2.17 -23.70
C PHE A 160 7.98 2.96 -24.76
N LYS A 161 7.84 4.28 -24.58
CA LYS A 161 7.19 5.16 -25.56
C LYS A 161 7.93 5.15 -26.91
N ASN A 162 9.26 5.22 -26.87
CA ASN A 162 10.07 5.20 -28.08
C ASN A 162 9.95 3.86 -28.82
N ASP A 163 9.97 2.75 -28.09
CA ASP A 163 9.81 1.41 -28.64
C ASP A 163 8.44 1.23 -29.31
N ILE A 164 7.32 1.59 -28.65
CA ILE A 164 5.99 1.56 -29.28
C ILE A 164 5.94 2.44 -30.53
N GLN A 165 6.51 3.64 -30.48
CA GLN A 165 6.55 4.56 -31.62
C GLN A 165 7.33 3.96 -32.80
N PHE A 166 8.44 3.28 -32.53
CA PHE A 166 9.26 2.60 -33.53
C PHE A 166 8.45 1.51 -34.26
N TRP A 167 7.78 0.63 -33.53
CA TRP A 167 6.98 -0.46 -34.10
C TRP A 167 5.71 0.01 -34.80
N ARG A 168 5.05 1.06 -34.29
CA ARG A 168 3.86 1.63 -34.93
C ARG A 168 4.15 2.30 -36.28
N THR A 169 5.33 2.90 -36.44
CA THR A 169 5.65 3.72 -37.63
C THR A 169 6.22 2.88 -38.79
N ARG A 170 6.79 1.72 -38.49
CA ARG A 170 7.42 0.82 -39.47
C ARG A 170 6.37 0.02 -40.25
N LYS A 171 6.44 0.08 -41.58
CA LYS A 171 5.59 -0.73 -42.49
C LYS A 171 6.30 -1.98 -43.05
N SER A 172 7.61 -2.10 -42.85
CA SER A 172 8.43 -3.22 -43.32
C SER A 172 9.44 -3.63 -42.24
N LEU A 173 9.63 -4.94 -42.08
CA LEU A 173 10.60 -5.57 -41.17
C LEU A 173 12.03 -5.61 -41.73
N GLU A 174 12.27 -4.98 -42.89
CA GLU A 174 13.58 -4.92 -43.52
C GLU A 174 14.59 -4.17 -42.63
N GLY A 175 15.65 -4.88 -42.22
CA GLY A 175 16.68 -4.40 -41.29
C GLY A 175 16.52 -4.85 -39.83
N LEU A 176 15.47 -5.63 -39.50
CA LEU A 176 15.26 -6.20 -38.17
C LEU A 176 15.40 -7.72 -38.19
N SER A 177 16.01 -8.29 -37.14
CA SER A 177 16.12 -9.74 -37.00
C SER A 177 14.80 -10.31 -36.47
N VAL A 178 14.01 -10.91 -37.35
CA VAL A 178 12.77 -11.62 -37.00
C VAL A 178 13.03 -12.68 -35.93
N ARG A 179 14.18 -13.36 -35.98
CA ARG A 179 14.61 -14.34 -34.97
C ARG A 179 14.77 -13.72 -33.58
N SER A 180 15.32 -12.51 -33.51
CA SER A 180 15.48 -11.80 -32.23
C SER A 180 14.14 -11.42 -31.61
N VAL A 181 13.15 -11.05 -32.43
CA VAL A 181 11.81 -10.70 -31.97
C VAL A 181 11.08 -11.93 -31.42
N PHE A 182 11.13 -13.06 -32.14
CA PHE A 182 10.55 -14.32 -31.66
C PHE A 182 11.21 -14.84 -30.38
N LEU A 183 12.54 -14.71 -30.25
CA LEU A 183 13.23 -15.07 -29.01
C LEU A 183 12.81 -14.18 -27.83
N GLY A 184 12.53 -12.89 -28.07
CA GLY A 184 11.98 -11.98 -27.06
C GLY A 184 10.60 -12.45 -26.57
N ILE A 185 9.68 -12.74 -27.49
CA ILE A 185 8.34 -13.26 -27.13
C ILE A 185 8.45 -14.57 -26.34
N PHE A 186 9.34 -15.48 -26.75
CA PHE A 186 9.56 -16.74 -26.06
C PHE A 186 10.11 -16.54 -24.64
N GLN A 187 11.05 -15.61 -24.45
CA GLN A 187 11.55 -15.25 -23.13
C GLN A 187 10.43 -14.68 -22.26
N SER A 188 9.64 -13.73 -22.76
CA SER A 188 8.52 -13.14 -22.03
C SER A 188 7.48 -14.18 -21.64
N PHE A 189 7.22 -15.15 -22.51
CA PHE A 189 6.36 -16.29 -22.20
C PHE A 189 6.89 -17.16 -21.05
N ILE A 190 8.20 -17.44 -21.01
CA ILE A 190 8.82 -18.15 -19.89
C ILE A 190 8.67 -17.35 -18.58
N VAL A 191 8.86 -16.03 -18.62
CA VAL A 191 8.66 -15.16 -17.45
C VAL A 191 7.21 -15.19 -16.97
N LEU A 192 6.22 -15.21 -17.87
CA LEU A 192 4.82 -15.35 -17.50
C LEU A 192 4.56 -16.69 -16.79
N LEU A 193 5.06 -17.80 -17.34
CA LEU A 193 4.93 -19.12 -16.70
C LEU A 193 5.56 -19.13 -15.31
N TYR A 194 6.74 -18.53 -15.16
CA TYR A 194 7.40 -18.40 -13.86
C TYR A 194 6.55 -17.60 -12.86
N VAL A 195 5.93 -16.49 -13.27
CA VAL A 195 5.06 -15.68 -12.40
C VAL A 195 3.76 -16.41 -12.04
N PHE A 196 3.25 -17.24 -12.95
CA PHE A 196 2.10 -18.10 -12.67
C PHE A 196 2.43 -19.20 -11.66
N ASP A 197 3.63 -19.78 -11.74
CA ASP A 197 4.08 -20.86 -10.87
C ASP A 197 4.42 -20.38 -9.45
N ASN A 198 4.97 -19.16 -9.30
CA ASN A 198 5.39 -18.61 -8.00
C ASN A 198 4.28 -17.88 -7.23
N GLU A 199 2.99 -18.16 -7.49
CA GLU A 199 1.82 -17.54 -6.82
C GLU A 199 1.98 -16.02 -6.56
N THR A 200 2.60 -15.31 -7.49
CA THR A 200 2.95 -13.90 -7.29
C THR A 200 1.71 -13.01 -7.33
N ASN A 201 1.77 -11.85 -6.66
CA ASN A 201 0.70 -10.86 -6.60
C ASN A 201 -0.01 -10.68 -7.96
N THR A 202 -1.34 -10.75 -7.92
CA THR A 202 -2.21 -10.71 -9.11
C THR A 202 -1.94 -9.49 -10.00
N MET A 203 -1.54 -8.36 -9.41
CA MET A 203 -1.15 -7.16 -10.15
C MET A 203 0.09 -7.40 -11.04
N VAL A 204 1.09 -8.12 -10.51
CA VAL A 204 2.32 -8.48 -11.25
C VAL A 204 1.95 -9.42 -12.39
N ARG A 205 1.12 -10.44 -12.13
CA ARG A 205 0.64 -11.38 -13.16
C ARG A 205 -0.05 -10.67 -14.33
N ILE A 206 -0.96 -9.73 -14.03
CA ILE A 206 -1.66 -8.94 -15.05
C ILE A 206 -0.66 -8.08 -15.85
N SER A 207 0.31 -7.46 -15.18
CA SER A 207 1.29 -6.60 -15.86
C SER A 207 2.15 -7.36 -16.88
N VAL A 208 2.64 -8.56 -16.53
CA VAL A 208 3.42 -9.42 -17.43
C VAL A 208 2.56 -9.95 -18.57
N PHE A 209 1.31 -10.31 -18.29
CA PHE A 209 0.36 -10.75 -19.30
C PHE A 209 0.09 -9.67 -20.36
N VAL A 210 -0.15 -8.43 -19.95
CA VAL A 210 -0.30 -7.29 -20.87
C VAL A 210 0.99 -7.06 -21.66
N GLY A 211 2.16 -7.22 -21.03
CA GLY A 211 3.46 -7.16 -21.70
C GLY A 211 3.57 -8.10 -22.90
N ILE A 212 3.16 -9.37 -22.74
CA ILE A 212 3.17 -10.36 -23.83
C ILE A 212 2.20 -9.97 -24.95
N ILE A 213 1.01 -9.45 -24.63
CA ILE A 213 0.06 -9.00 -25.65
C ILE A 213 0.68 -7.89 -26.51
N ILE A 214 1.41 -6.97 -25.89
CA ILE A 214 2.10 -5.89 -26.60
C ILE A 214 3.23 -6.44 -27.47
N GLU A 215 3.98 -7.44 -27.01
CA GLU A 215 5.03 -8.06 -27.81
C GLU A 215 4.48 -8.86 -28.99
N LEU A 216 3.36 -9.57 -28.81
CA LEU A 216 2.66 -10.24 -29.89
C LEU A 216 2.14 -9.25 -30.94
N TRP A 217 1.70 -8.06 -30.51
CA TRP A 217 1.28 -6.99 -31.44
C TRP A 217 2.43 -6.47 -32.32
N LYS A 218 3.69 -6.59 -31.89
CA LYS A 218 4.84 -6.12 -32.69
C LYS A 218 5.15 -7.01 -33.89
N VAL A 219 4.67 -8.26 -33.88
CA VAL A 219 4.89 -9.22 -34.99
C VAL A 219 3.65 -9.18 -35.90
N PRO A 220 3.79 -8.80 -37.19
CA PRO A 220 2.71 -8.85 -38.16
C PRO A 220 2.37 -10.28 -38.61
#